data_AF-A0A4Y4CZM2-F1
#
_entry.id   AF-A0A4Y4CZM2-F1
#
_cell.length_a   1.000
_cell.length_b   1.000
_cell.length_c   1.000
_cell.angle_alpha   90.00
_cell.angle_beta   90.00
_cell.angle_gamma   90.00
#
_symmetry.space_group_name_H-M   'P 1'
#
loop_
_entity.id
_entity.type
_entity.pdbx_description
1 polymer ?
#
loop_
_entity_poly.entity_id
_entity_poly.type
_entity_poly.pdbx_seq_one_letter_code
_entity_poly.pdbx_strand_id
1 'polypeptide(L)'
;MPSLHPLPARNTRHPHRLAALLASALLSACTGLLPTSRQAVSNQWQSFDDAKHSFDQIVPYRTDMDTVRELGFDPAKTPNVQILNHSQVVRAVLPSPLQELGTIPKGIVDCMKAQETCVGYFMEPSHIDRKRVGNFMLDFLNFKRDTLTTGWKFGALIVVINDKVVYKQRSGRPKIEETEVRNNPLGPLQGMGESMKGVVRQTRQGRRRHRRVR
;
A
#
# COMPACT_ATOMS: atom_id res chain seq x y z
N MET A 1 -58.19 -29.65 -62.05
CA MET A 1 -57.04 -30.50 -61.72
C MET A 1 -56.03 -29.66 -60.95
N PRO A 2 -55.81 -29.92 -59.65
CA PRO A 2 -55.02 -29.06 -58.77
C PRO A 2 -53.56 -29.53 -58.72
N SER A 3 -52.61 -28.61 -58.94
CA SER A 3 -51.18 -28.86 -58.75
C SER A 3 -50.76 -28.41 -57.34
N LEU A 4 -50.44 -29.38 -56.47
CA LEU A 4 -49.83 -29.16 -55.17
C LEU A 4 -48.42 -28.56 -55.33
N HIS A 5 -48.15 -27.45 -54.65
CA HIS A 5 -46.77 -26.99 -54.38
C HIS A 5 -46.25 -27.64 -53.08
N PRO A 6 -45.01 -28.15 -53.06
CA PRO A 6 -44.42 -28.68 -51.83
C PRO A 6 -43.94 -27.55 -50.92
N LEU A 7 -44.23 -27.67 -49.62
CA LEU A 7 -43.68 -26.82 -48.57
C LEU A 7 -42.18 -27.13 -48.35
N PRO A 8 -41.32 -26.12 -48.07
CA PRO A 8 -39.92 -26.37 -47.77
C PRO A 8 -39.76 -27.04 -46.39
N ALA A 9 -39.01 -28.13 -46.38
CA ALA A 9 -38.68 -28.89 -45.19
C ALA A 9 -37.92 -28.04 -44.16
N ARG A 10 -38.44 -28.00 -42.92
CA ARG A 10 -37.81 -27.36 -41.77
C ARG A 10 -36.56 -28.15 -41.38
N ASN A 11 -35.40 -27.68 -41.83
CA ASN A 11 -34.11 -28.32 -41.60
C ASN A 11 -33.67 -28.17 -40.13
N THR A 12 -33.92 -29.20 -39.31
CA THR A 12 -33.50 -29.33 -37.90
C THR A 12 -32.01 -29.69 -37.76
N ARG A 13 -31.11 -28.90 -38.37
CA ARG A 13 -29.66 -29.20 -38.38
C ARG A 13 -28.76 -28.18 -37.68
N HIS A 14 -29.27 -27.41 -36.71
CA HIS A 14 -28.47 -26.38 -36.04
C HIS A 14 -28.33 -26.45 -34.50
N PRO A 15 -28.48 -27.59 -33.79
CA PRO A 15 -28.15 -27.61 -32.36
C PRO A 15 -26.65 -27.37 -32.13
N HIS A 16 -25.79 -27.88 -33.02
CA HIS A 16 -24.33 -27.74 -32.91
C HIS A 16 -23.82 -26.33 -33.26
N ARG A 17 -24.49 -25.61 -34.17
CA ARG A 17 -24.10 -24.23 -34.51
C ARG A 17 -24.46 -23.24 -33.41
N LEU A 18 -25.62 -23.43 -32.77
CA LEU A 18 -26.02 -22.67 -31.57
C LEU A 18 -25.12 -22.98 -30.38
N ALA A 19 -24.76 -24.26 -30.15
CA ALA A 19 -23.83 -24.66 -29.10
C ALA A 19 -22.42 -24.09 -29.31
N ALA A 20 -21.91 -24.08 -30.55
CA ALA A 20 -20.61 -23.51 -30.87
C ALA A 20 -20.59 -21.97 -30.68
N LEU A 21 -21.66 -21.27 -31.07
CA LEU A 21 -21.79 -19.83 -30.85
C LEU A 21 -21.86 -19.47 -29.36
N LEU A 22 -22.60 -20.23 -28.56
CA LEU A 22 -22.65 -20.07 -27.10
C LEU A 22 -21.30 -20.36 -26.45
N ALA A 23 -20.58 -21.38 -26.90
CA ALA A 23 -19.24 -21.69 -26.41
C ALA A 23 -18.24 -20.56 -26.72
N SER A 24 -18.26 -20.01 -27.93
CA SER A 24 -17.42 -18.85 -28.28
C SER A 24 -17.78 -17.58 -27.51
N ALA A 25 -19.06 -17.37 -27.18
CA ALA A 25 -19.49 -16.24 -26.36
C ALA A 25 -19.01 -16.39 -24.90
N LEU A 26 -19.09 -17.59 -24.33
CA LEU A 26 -18.61 -17.90 -22.97
C LEU A 26 -17.08 -17.76 -22.83
N LEU A 27 -16.31 -18.09 -23.88
CA LEU A 27 -14.85 -17.93 -23.90
C LEU A 27 -14.40 -16.46 -23.96
N SER A 28 -15.21 -15.58 -24.56
CA SER A 28 -14.89 -14.15 -24.69
C SER A 28 -15.18 -13.33 -23.41
N ALA A 29 -15.97 -13.87 -22.48
CA ALA A 29 -16.39 -13.16 -21.26
C ALA A 29 -15.32 -13.10 -20.15
N CYS A 30 -14.20 -13.83 -20.27
CA CYS A 30 -13.20 -13.96 -19.19
C CYS A 30 -12.04 -12.96 -19.26
N THR A 31 -11.93 -12.14 -20.30
CA THR A 31 -10.76 -11.27 -20.52
C THR A 31 -10.76 -9.98 -19.69
N GLY A 32 -11.88 -9.62 -19.05
CA GLY A 32 -12.06 -8.33 -18.36
C GLY A 32 -11.90 -8.33 -16.84
N LEU A 33 -11.70 -9.48 -16.19
CA LEU A 33 -11.75 -9.57 -14.71
C LEU A 33 -10.37 -9.50 -14.06
N LEU A 34 -9.59 -8.46 -14.38
CA LEU A 34 -8.30 -8.21 -13.74
C LEU A 34 -8.52 -7.55 -12.38
N PRO A 35 -8.02 -8.14 -11.27
CA PRO A 35 -8.18 -7.55 -9.94
C PRO A 35 -7.38 -6.25 -9.87
N THR A 36 -8.06 -5.16 -9.56
CA THR A 36 -7.42 -3.90 -9.15
C THR A 36 -7.36 -3.89 -7.63
N SER A 37 -6.25 -3.43 -7.06
CA SER A 37 -6.15 -3.22 -5.61
C SER A 37 -5.81 -1.77 -5.31
N ARG A 38 -6.56 -1.18 -4.39
CA ARG A 38 -6.32 0.17 -3.87
C ARG A 38 -5.95 0.07 -2.41
N GLN A 39 -4.95 0.83 -1.99
CA GLN A 39 -4.53 0.95 -0.60
C GLN A 39 -4.45 2.44 -0.26
N ALA A 40 -5.28 2.88 0.68
CA ALA A 40 -5.25 4.24 1.23
C ALA A 40 -5.00 4.17 2.73
N VAL A 41 -4.02 4.94 3.22
CA VAL A 41 -3.64 5.00 4.64
C VAL A 41 -4.29 6.20 5.35
N SER A 42 -5.04 7.03 4.63
CA SER A 42 -6.04 7.96 5.18
C SER A 42 -6.93 8.43 4.04
N ASN A 43 -8.25 8.44 4.21
CA ASN A 43 -9.19 8.93 3.19
C ASN A 43 -9.44 10.44 3.28
N GLN A 44 -8.79 11.14 4.21
CA GLN A 44 -9.03 12.55 4.44
C GLN A 44 -8.60 13.43 3.26
N TRP A 45 -7.41 13.17 2.72
CA TRP A 45 -6.83 13.97 1.64
C TRP A 45 -6.87 13.17 0.34
N GLN A 46 -7.19 13.84 -0.77
CA GLN A 46 -7.26 13.22 -2.09
C GLN A 46 -5.91 13.34 -2.82
N SER A 47 -5.16 14.41 -2.54
CA SER A 47 -3.85 14.66 -3.14
C SER A 47 -2.77 15.02 -2.10
N PHE A 48 -1.51 14.93 -2.54
CA PHE A 48 -0.36 15.42 -1.78
C PHE A 48 -0.48 16.91 -1.44
N ASP A 49 -1.00 17.71 -2.37
CA ASP A 49 -1.11 19.16 -2.20
C ASP A 49 -2.20 19.54 -1.18
N ASP A 50 -3.29 18.77 -1.09
CA ASP A 50 -4.32 18.98 -0.06
C ASP A 50 -3.75 18.74 1.34
N ALA A 51 -2.97 17.66 1.50
CA ALA A 51 -2.27 17.35 2.74
C ALA A 51 -1.24 18.43 3.08
N LYS A 52 -0.49 18.90 2.06
CA LYS A 52 0.46 20.01 2.20
C LYS A 52 -0.23 21.29 2.66
N HIS A 53 -1.34 21.67 2.04
CA HIS A 53 -2.06 22.88 2.38
C HIS A 53 -2.56 22.86 3.84
N SER A 54 -3.07 21.71 4.29
CA SER A 54 -3.48 21.52 5.69
C SER A 54 -2.28 21.62 6.65
N PHE A 55 -1.15 21.00 6.28
CA PHE A 55 0.08 21.02 7.07
C PHE A 55 0.74 22.41 7.14
N ASP A 56 0.61 23.21 6.09
CA ASP A 56 1.20 24.54 6.01
C ASP A 56 0.57 25.51 7.01
N GLN A 57 -0.69 25.28 7.41
CA GLN A 57 -1.41 26.06 8.43
C GLN A 57 -0.86 25.87 9.85
N ILE A 58 -0.11 24.80 10.10
CA ILE A 58 0.51 24.56 11.42
C ILE A 58 1.68 25.51 11.59
N VAL A 59 1.63 26.43 12.54
CA VAL A 59 2.73 27.38 12.81
C VAL A 59 3.40 27.02 14.13
N PRO A 60 4.69 26.63 14.12
CA PRO A 60 5.44 26.37 15.35
C PRO A 60 5.34 27.53 16.33
N TYR A 61 5.23 27.21 17.61
CA TYR A 61 5.02 28.09 18.76
C TYR A 61 3.70 28.88 18.79
N ARG A 62 2.82 28.72 17.79
CA ARG A 62 1.49 29.35 17.77
C ARG A 62 0.36 28.33 17.78
N THR A 63 0.52 27.23 17.05
CA THR A 63 -0.49 26.19 16.92
C THR A 63 -0.38 25.19 18.06
N ASP A 64 -1.53 24.84 18.63
CA ASP A 64 -1.66 23.81 19.65
C ASP A 64 -2.15 22.49 19.04
N MET A 65 -1.99 21.39 19.78
CA MET A 65 -2.32 20.05 19.27
C MET A 65 -3.79 19.86 18.95
N ASP A 66 -4.68 20.59 19.59
CA ASP A 66 -6.11 20.58 19.24
C ASP A 66 -6.34 21.10 17.81
N THR A 67 -5.72 22.22 17.45
CA THR A 67 -5.78 22.74 16.08
C THR A 67 -5.12 21.78 15.08
N VAL A 68 -4.03 21.10 15.46
CA VAL A 68 -3.41 20.07 14.61
C VAL A 68 -4.39 18.92 14.33
N ARG A 69 -5.16 18.49 15.34
CA ARG A 69 -6.22 17.47 15.19
C ARG A 69 -7.36 17.96 14.30
N GLU A 70 -7.78 19.22 14.44
CA GLU A 70 -8.79 19.85 13.57
C GLU A 70 -8.37 19.89 12.10
N LEU A 71 -7.07 20.13 11.85
CA LEU A 71 -6.48 20.08 10.52
C LEU A 71 -6.38 18.67 9.94
N GLY A 72 -6.69 17.63 10.73
CA GLY A 72 -6.68 16.23 10.30
C GLY A 72 -5.53 15.38 10.81
N PHE A 73 -4.52 16.01 11.38
CA PHE A 73 -3.32 15.33 11.85
C PHE A 73 -3.53 14.82 13.27
N ASP A 74 -4.55 13.97 13.45
CA ASP A 74 -4.94 13.41 14.74
C ASP A 74 -4.27 12.04 14.96
N PRO A 75 -3.37 11.89 15.95
CA PRO A 75 -2.73 10.63 16.29
C PRO A 75 -3.71 9.52 16.69
N ALA A 76 -4.92 9.86 17.19
CA ALA A 76 -5.90 8.88 17.63
C ALA A 76 -6.77 8.34 16.48
N LYS A 77 -6.97 9.13 15.42
CA LYS A 77 -7.81 8.76 14.27
C LYS A 77 -7.00 8.27 13.07
N THR A 78 -5.77 8.73 12.94
CA THR A 78 -4.90 8.37 11.81
C THR A 78 -4.31 6.97 12.05
N PRO A 79 -4.50 6.01 11.14
CA PRO A 79 -3.89 4.70 11.29
C PRO A 79 -2.37 4.79 11.02
N ASN A 80 -1.61 3.86 11.60
CA ASN A 80 -0.16 3.74 11.42
C ASN A 80 0.66 5.00 11.84
N VAL A 81 0.15 5.79 12.79
CA VAL A 81 0.92 6.89 13.40
C VAL A 81 2.09 6.31 14.21
N GLN A 82 3.27 6.91 14.04
CA GLN A 82 4.43 6.63 14.87
C GLN A 82 4.58 7.74 15.91
N ILE A 83 4.46 7.38 17.19
CA ILE A 83 4.72 8.28 18.31
C ILE A 83 6.20 8.14 18.68
N LEU A 84 6.94 9.24 18.62
CA LEU A 84 8.36 9.32 18.84
C LEU A 84 8.65 10.00 20.18
N ASN A 85 9.56 9.42 20.97
CA ASN A 85 10.12 10.09 22.13
C ASN A 85 11.19 11.13 21.72
N HIS A 86 11.64 11.95 22.67
CA HIS A 86 12.63 13.00 22.41
C HIS A 86 13.88 12.49 21.65
N SER A 87 14.44 11.33 22.02
CA SER A 87 15.66 10.82 21.37
C SER A 87 15.38 10.35 19.93
N GLN A 88 14.20 9.78 19.68
CA GLN A 88 13.76 9.39 18.34
C GLN A 88 13.51 10.62 17.46
N VAL A 89 12.91 11.69 18.01
CA VAL A 89 12.73 12.96 17.30
C VAL A 89 14.08 13.54 16.86
N VAL A 90 15.05 13.58 17.78
CA VAL A 90 16.40 14.09 17.48
C VAL A 90 17.05 13.27 16.36
N ARG A 91 16.98 11.93 16.42
CA ARG A 91 17.53 11.06 15.35
C ARG A 91 16.80 11.21 14.02
N ALA A 92 15.49 11.48 14.04
CA ALA A 92 14.70 11.67 12.82
C ALA A 92 15.07 12.98 12.10
N VAL A 93 15.43 14.03 12.86
CA VAL A 93 15.71 15.36 12.31
C VAL A 93 17.20 15.59 12.04
N LEU A 94 18.07 15.00 12.85
CA LEU A 94 19.53 15.14 12.74
C LEU A 94 20.15 13.86 12.18
N PRO A 95 20.41 13.78 10.86
CA PRO A 95 20.98 12.58 10.24
C PRO A 95 22.45 12.33 10.62
N SER A 96 23.15 13.35 11.14
CA SER A 96 24.54 13.23 11.61
C SER A 96 24.71 13.84 13.01
N PRO A 97 25.36 13.14 13.96
CA PRO A 97 25.60 13.64 15.31
C PRO A 97 26.64 14.78 15.38
N LEU A 98 27.35 15.09 14.29
CA LEU A 98 28.41 16.11 14.23
C LEU A 98 27.92 17.50 13.80
N GLN A 99 26.60 17.73 13.77
CA GLN A 99 26.06 19.02 13.35
C GLN A 99 26.29 20.05 14.46
N GLU A 100 26.93 21.18 14.11
CA GLU A 100 27.16 22.26 15.07
C GLU A 100 25.83 22.71 15.69
N LEU A 101 25.82 22.92 17.01
CA LEU A 101 24.62 23.30 17.78
C LEU A 101 23.92 24.56 17.22
N GLY A 102 24.65 25.43 16.52
CA GLY A 102 24.09 26.62 15.85
C GLY A 102 23.21 26.31 14.63
N THR A 103 23.32 25.12 14.04
CA THR A 103 22.53 24.69 12.88
C THR A 103 21.27 23.92 13.26
N ILE A 104 21.14 23.54 14.54
CA ILE A 104 19.98 22.77 15.00
C ILE A 104 18.77 23.71 15.12
N PRO A 105 17.61 23.36 14.52
CA PRO A 105 16.40 24.15 14.66
C PRO A 105 16.02 24.34 16.13
N LYS A 106 15.63 25.57 16.51
CA LYS A 106 15.27 25.91 17.90
C LYS A 106 14.27 24.95 18.54
N GLY A 107 13.25 24.51 17.79
CA GLY A 107 12.23 23.57 18.29
C GLY A 107 12.79 22.21 18.70
N ILE A 108 13.87 21.75 18.06
CA ILE A 108 14.55 20.51 18.43
C ILE A 108 15.42 20.71 19.66
N VAL A 109 16.10 21.85 19.77
CA VAL A 109 16.85 22.20 20.99
C VAL A 109 15.91 22.29 22.20
N ASP A 110 14.74 22.91 22.03
CA ASP A 110 13.72 22.99 23.09
C ASP A 110 13.19 21.60 23.46
N CYS A 111 12.97 20.73 22.47
CA CYS A 111 12.57 19.34 22.68
C CYS A 111 13.62 18.56 23.51
N MET A 112 14.91 18.73 23.20
CA MET A 112 16.01 18.11 23.95
C MET A 112 16.03 18.56 25.41
N LYS A 113 15.75 19.84 25.67
CA LYS A 113 15.67 20.40 27.03
C LYS A 113 14.46 19.90 27.80
N ALA A 114 13.34 19.70 27.11
CA ALA A 114 12.05 19.34 27.69
C ALA A 114 11.90 17.83 28.01
N GLN A 115 12.80 16.99 27.49
CA GLN A 115 12.91 15.55 27.78
C GLN A 115 11.56 14.81 27.61
N GLU A 116 10.98 14.27 28.69
CA GLU A 116 9.77 13.44 28.66
C GLU A 116 8.52 14.18 28.18
N THR A 117 8.49 15.51 28.33
CA THR A 117 7.36 16.33 27.85
C THR A 117 7.41 16.59 26.34
N CYS A 118 8.51 16.23 25.67
CA CYS A 118 8.63 16.31 24.22
C CYS A 118 8.16 15.02 23.54
N VAL A 119 7.15 15.16 22.68
CA VAL A 119 6.58 14.06 21.89
C VAL A 119 6.58 14.45 20.41
N GLY A 120 7.04 13.53 19.55
CA GLY A 120 6.93 13.65 18.11
C GLY A 120 5.80 12.76 17.58
N TYR A 121 5.00 13.28 16.67
CA TYR A 121 4.01 12.53 15.92
C TYR A 121 4.46 12.47 14.47
N PHE A 122 4.76 11.28 14.00
CA PHE A 122 5.10 11.03 12.60
C PHE A 122 3.95 10.28 11.92
N MET A 123 3.36 10.92 10.91
CA MET A 123 2.23 10.42 10.15
C MET A 123 2.60 10.32 8.68
N GLU A 124 2.15 9.26 8.02
CA GLU A 124 2.40 9.04 6.60
C GLU A 124 1.12 8.73 5.81
N PRO A 125 0.18 9.69 5.69
CA PRO A 125 -0.95 9.54 4.79
C PRO A 125 -0.47 9.25 3.36
N SER A 126 -1.11 8.28 2.73
CA SER A 126 -0.78 7.86 1.38
C SER A 126 -2.00 7.31 0.66
N HIS A 127 -1.98 7.47 -0.66
CA HIS A 127 -2.97 6.89 -1.55
C HIS A 127 -2.22 6.18 -2.69
N ILE A 128 -2.32 4.86 -2.74
CA ILE A 128 -1.62 4.01 -3.70
C ILE A 128 -2.65 3.16 -4.46
N ASP A 129 -2.72 3.35 -5.78
CA ASP A 129 -3.52 2.54 -6.70
C ASP A 129 -2.61 1.58 -7.47
N ARG A 130 -2.90 0.28 -7.39
CA ARG A 130 -2.17 -0.77 -8.10
C ARG A 130 -3.08 -1.40 -9.13
N LYS A 131 -2.78 -1.15 -10.39
CA LYS A 131 -3.49 -1.71 -11.53
C LYS A 131 -2.65 -2.80 -12.17
N ARG A 132 -3.26 -3.97 -12.35
CA ARG A 132 -2.66 -5.06 -13.11
C ARG A 132 -2.88 -4.77 -14.59
N VAL A 133 -1.79 -4.74 -15.35
CA VAL A 133 -1.79 -4.49 -16.79
C VAL A 133 -1.09 -5.66 -17.46
N GLY A 134 -1.61 -6.18 -18.57
CA GLY A 134 -0.98 -7.31 -19.26
C GLY A 134 -1.94 -8.24 -19.98
N ASN A 135 -1.37 -9.25 -20.65
CA ASN A 135 -2.13 -10.25 -21.38
C ASN A 135 -2.63 -11.35 -20.42
N PHE A 136 -3.95 -11.46 -20.27
CA PHE A 136 -4.65 -12.45 -19.42
C PHE A 136 -4.11 -13.89 -19.57
N MET A 137 -3.68 -14.31 -20.77
CA MET A 137 -3.22 -15.70 -20.99
C MET A 137 -1.83 -16.03 -20.43
N LEU A 138 -0.92 -15.06 -20.40
CA LEU A 138 0.39 -15.24 -19.75
C LEU A 138 0.28 -15.09 -18.22
N ASP A 139 -0.73 -14.35 -17.77
CA ASP A 139 -1.02 -14.10 -16.35
C ASP A 139 -1.79 -15.28 -15.70
N PHE A 140 -2.68 -15.95 -16.43
CA PHE A 140 -3.39 -17.17 -15.97
C PHE A 140 -2.42 -18.34 -15.71
N LEU A 141 -1.39 -18.49 -16.55
CA LEU A 141 -0.32 -19.46 -16.35
C LEU A 141 0.79 -18.94 -15.41
N ASN A 142 0.61 -17.74 -14.84
CA ASN A 142 1.48 -17.08 -13.86
C ASN A 142 2.92 -16.82 -14.33
N PHE A 143 3.17 -16.82 -15.65
CA PHE A 143 4.51 -16.68 -16.23
C PHE A 143 5.04 -15.25 -16.17
N LYS A 144 4.18 -14.26 -16.36
CA LYS A 144 4.54 -12.84 -16.33
C LYS A 144 3.38 -12.00 -15.80
N ARG A 145 3.69 -11.12 -14.85
CA ARG A 145 2.76 -10.19 -14.22
C ARG A 145 3.35 -8.79 -14.26
N ASP A 146 2.66 -7.87 -14.93
CA ASP A 146 3.03 -6.45 -14.94
C ASP A 146 2.05 -5.66 -14.05
N THR A 147 2.56 -4.92 -13.07
CA THR A 147 1.76 -4.12 -12.13
C THR A 147 2.17 -2.67 -12.23
N LEU A 148 1.24 -1.81 -12.61
CA LEU A 148 1.40 -0.36 -12.58
C LEU A 148 0.93 0.16 -11.22
N THR A 149 1.85 0.73 -10.46
CA THR A 149 1.59 1.37 -9.18
C THR A 149 1.63 2.88 -9.36
N THR A 150 0.55 3.55 -9.01
CA THR A 150 0.45 5.02 -9.03
C THR A 150 0.02 5.53 -7.67
N GLY A 151 0.35 6.77 -7.32
CA GLY A 151 -0.14 7.34 -6.07
C GLY A 151 0.67 8.52 -5.54
N TRP A 152 0.51 8.78 -4.25
CA TRP A 152 1.28 9.76 -3.50
C TRP A 152 1.46 9.31 -2.05
N LYS A 153 2.51 9.84 -1.41
CA LYS A 153 2.81 9.62 0.01
C LYS A 153 3.25 10.93 0.63
N PHE A 154 2.67 11.30 1.76
CA PHE A 154 2.99 12.54 2.46
C PHE A 154 3.46 12.20 3.86
N GLY A 155 4.67 12.60 4.23
CA GLY A 155 5.21 12.44 5.57
C GLY A 155 5.09 13.73 6.36
N ALA A 156 4.48 13.66 7.54
CA ALA A 156 4.28 14.77 8.45
C ALA A 156 4.92 14.43 9.79
N LEU A 157 6.01 15.13 10.15
CA LEU A 157 6.59 15.11 11.48
C LEU A 157 6.18 16.37 12.23
N ILE A 158 5.49 16.22 13.35
CA ILE A 158 5.04 17.31 14.21
C ILE A 158 5.58 17.04 15.62
N VAL A 159 6.35 17.98 16.15
CA VAL A 159 6.95 17.87 17.49
C VAL A 159 6.27 18.84 18.41
N VAL A 160 5.94 18.35 19.60
CA VAL A 160 5.07 19.02 20.56
C VAL A 160 5.74 19.00 21.93
N ILE A 161 5.61 20.10 22.66
CA ILE A 161 5.97 20.19 24.08
C ILE A 161 4.76 20.78 24.81
N ASN A 162 4.23 20.07 25.81
CA ASN A 162 3.06 20.50 26.60
C ASN A 162 1.91 21.00 25.70
N ASP A 163 1.48 20.17 24.75
CA ASP A 163 0.43 20.45 23.76
C ASP A 163 0.69 21.57 22.75
N LYS A 164 1.84 22.25 22.81
CA LYS A 164 2.23 23.27 21.83
C LYS A 164 3.18 22.73 20.78
N VAL A 165 2.89 22.96 19.50
CA VAL A 165 3.80 22.57 18.41
C VAL A 165 5.06 23.41 18.48
N VAL A 166 6.23 22.79 18.56
CA VAL A 166 7.53 23.48 18.61
C VAL A 166 8.35 23.30 17.34
N TYR A 167 8.08 22.24 16.59
CA TYR A 167 8.76 21.97 15.33
C TYR A 167 7.83 21.19 14.38
N LYS A 168 7.98 21.44 13.09
CA LYS A 168 7.29 20.68 12.05
C LYS A 168 8.24 20.42 10.88
N GLN A 169 8.12 19.25 10.27
CA GLN A 169 8.86 18.89 9.08
C GLN A 169 7.98 18.05 8.16
N ARG A 170 8.03 18.35 6.87
CA ARG A 170 7.31 17.64 5.81
C ARG A 170 8.28 16.83 4.97
N SER A 171 7.85 15.65 4.55
CA SER A 171 8.58 14.76 3.64
C SER A 171 7.58 14.04 2.73
N GLY A 172 8.05 13.12 1.88
CA GLY A 172 7.20 12.26 1.06
C GLY A 172 7.45 12.35 -0.44
N ARG A 173 6.53 11.78 -1.22
CA ARG A 173 6.56 11.68 -2.69
C ARG A 173 5.24 12.21 -3.26
N PRO A 174 5.24 13.35 -3.98
CA PRO A 174 4.02 13.96 -4.51
C PRO A 174 3.38 13.16 -5.64
N LYS A 175 4.21 12.47 -6.44
CA LYS A 175 3.77 11.56 -7.50
C LYS A 175 4.61 10.28 -7.45
N ILE A 176 3.95 9.14 -7.36
CA ILE A 176 4.52 7.79 -7.44
C ILE A 176 4.00 7.20 -8.75
N GLU A 177 4.92 6.68 -9.56
CA GLU A 177 4.62 5.98 -10.80
C GLU A 177 5.71 4.91 -10.99
N GLU A 178 5.36 3.66 -10.70
CA GLU A 178 6.28 2.53 -10.70
C GLU A 178 5.67 1.37 -11.50
N THR A 179 6.44 0.78 -12.40
CA THR A 179 6.03 -0.41 -13.17
C THR A 179 6.84 -1.60 -12.69
N GLU A 180 6.20 -2.57 -12.07
CA GLU A 180 6.82 -3.80 -11.60
C GLU A 180 6.52 -4.94 -12.58
N VAL A 181 7.57 -5.52 -13.17
CA VAL A 181 7.49 -6.70 -14.05
C VAL A 181 7.98 -7.91 -13.28
N ARG A 182 7.08 -8.84 -12.97
CA ARG A 182 7.43 -10.10 -12.30
C ARG A 182 7.31 -11.26 -13.27
N ASN A 183 8.44 -11.86 -13.61
CA ASN A 183 8.51 -13.08 -14.41
C ASN A 183 8.67 -14.31 -13.50
N ASN A 184 7.75 -15.27 -13.56
CA ASN A 184 7.91 -16.57 -12.91
C ASN A 184 8.06 -17.67 -13.99
N PRO A 185 9.28 -17.93 -14.46
CA PRO A 185 9.51 -18.80 -15.62
C PRO A 185 9.07 -20.26 -15.42
N LEU A 186 8.86 -20.73 -14.18
CA LEU A 186 8.41 -22.10 -13.89
C LEU A 186 6.91 -22.18 -13.51
N GLY A 187 6.15 -21.09 -13.64
CA GLY A 187 4.71 -21.09 -13.41
C GLY A 187 4.28 -21.44 -11.97
N PRO A 188 3.08 -22.00 -11.74
CA PRO A 188 2.50 -22.25 -10.40
C PRO A 188 3.33 -23.16 -9.49
N LEU A 189 4.19 -24.00 -10.04
CA LEU A 189 5.01 -24.96 -9.29
C LEU A 189 6.17 -24.28 -8.53
N GLN A 190 6.53 -23.05 -8.90
CA GLN A 190 7.63 -22.30 -8.31
C GLN A 190 7.35 -21.85 -6.85
N GLY A 191 6.07 -21.79 -6.44
CA GLY A 191 5.67 -21.46 -5.06
C GLY A 191 5.57 -22.65 -4.09
N MET A 192 5.56 -23.89 -4.60
CA MET A 192 5.35 -25.08 -3.76
C MET A 192 6.61 -25.47 -2.94
N GLY A 193 7.80 -25.02 -3.36
CA GLY A 193 9.06 -25.31 -2.66
C GLY A 193 9.27 -24.55 -1.34
N GLU A 194 8.65 -23.36 -1.17
CA GLU A 194 8.81 -22.57 0.06
C GLU A 194 7.89 -23.06 1.19
N SER A 195 6.66 -23.49 0.86
CA SER A 195 5.73 -24.04 1.86
C SER A 195 6.22 -25.37 2.45
N MET A 196 6.99 -26.16 1.69
CA MET A 196 7.55 -27.44 2.17
C MET A 196 8.81 -27.28 3.03
N LYS A 197 9.57 -26.18 2.88
CA LYS A 197 10.74 -25.90 3.75
C LYS A 197 10.33 -25.51 5.19
N GLY A 198 9.14 -24.96 5.39
CA GLY A 198 8.59 -24.66 6.71
C GLY A 198 8.20 -25.93 7.49
N VAL A 199 7.59 -26.91 6.82
CA VAL A 199 7.11 -28.15 7.44
C VAL A 199 8.26 -29.06 7.88
N VAL A 200 9.35 -29.13 7.10
CA VAL A 200 10.51 -29.99 7.43
C VAL A 200 11.32 -29.46 8.63
N ARG A 201 11.22 -28.16 8.95
CA ARG A 201 11.97 -27.57 10.06
C ARG A 201 11.34 -27.84 11.43
N GLN A 202 10.02 -27.99 11.52
CA GLN A 202 9.34 -28.34 12.77
C GLN A 202 9.58 -29.79 13.21
N THR A 203 9.79 -30.72 12.28
CA THR A 203 10.00 -32.14 12.63
C THR A 203 11.38 -32.43 13.20
N ARG A 204 12.39 -31.57 12.94
CA ARG A 204 13.76 -31.75 13.47
C ARG A 204 13.96 -31.18 14.88
N GLN A 205 13.12 -30.25 15.33
CA GLN A 205 13.28 -29.60 16.64
C GLN A 205 12.59 -30.35 17.79
N GLY A 206 11.65 -31.25 17.48
CA GLY A 206 11.01 -32.14 18.47
C GLY A 206 11.84 -33.35 18.90
N ARG A 207 12.90 -33.74 18.15
CA ARG A 207 13.65 -34.98 18.41
C ARG A 207 14.98 -34.81 19.17
N ARG A 208 15.38 -33.57 19.50
CA ARG A 208 16.64 -33.30 20.22
C ARG A 208 16.48 -32.97 21.72
N ARG A 209 15.25 -32.89 22.26
CA ARG A 209 15.04 -32.57 23.69
C ARG A 209 15.03 -33.78 24.64
N HIS A 210 15.23 -35.02 24.16
CA HIS A 210 15.12 -36.23 25.00
C HIS A 210 16.42 -36.98 25.31
N ARG A 211 17.60 -36.43 25.04
CA ARG A 211 18.89 -37.02 25.47
C ARG A 211 19.80 -35.96 26.09
N ARG A 212 19.56 -35.64 27.36
CA ARG A 212 20.58 -35.20 28.35
C ARG A 212 19.90 -35.11 29.73
N VAL A 213 19.68 -36.26 30.34
CA VAL A 213 19.65 -36.42 31.80
C VAL A 213 20.32 -37.76 32.07
N ARG A 214 21.60 -37.69 32.38
CA ARG A 214 22.38 -38.56 33.27
C ARG A 214 23.77 -37.95 33.36
#